data_AF-I0J8J8-F1
#
_entry.id   AF-I0J8J8-F1
#
_cell.length_a   1.000
_cell.length_b   1.000
_cell.length_c   1.000
_cell.angle_alpha   90.00
_cell.angle_beta   90.00
_cell.angle_gamma   90.00
#
_symmetry.space_group_name_H-M   'P 1'
#
loop_
_entity.id
_entity.type
_entity.pdbx_description
1 polymer ?
#
loop_
_entity_poly.entity_id
_entity_poly.type
_entity_poly.pdbx_seq_one_letter_code
_entity_poly.pdbx_strand_id
1 'polypeptide(L)'
;KNPNYWDKDNVHIDKVKLSFWDGQDTSKPAENFKDGSLTAARLYPTSASFAELEKSMKDNIVYTQQDSTTYLVGTNIDRQSYKYTSKTSEEQKTSTKKALLNKDFRQAIAFGFDRTAYAAQLNGETGA
;
A
#
# COMPACT_ATOMS: atom_id res chain seq x y z
N LYS A 1 -19.27 -15.69 -17.71
CA LYS A 1 -20.62 -15.12 -17.59
C LYS A 1 -21.50 -16.15 -16.92
N ASN A 2 -22.28 -15.76 -15.91
CA ASN A 2 -23.22 -16.68 -15.28
C ASN A 2 -24.51 -16.71 -16.12
N PRO A 3 -24.86 -17.84 -16.78
CA PRO A 3 -26.05 -17.93 -17.63
C PRO A 3 -27.37 -17.83 -16.83
N ASN A 4 -27.31 -18.10 -15.52
CA ASN A 4 -28.45 -18.08 -14.61
C ASN A 4 -28.54 -16.77 -13.80
N TYR A 5 -27.73 -15.77 -14.13
CA TYR A 5 -27.82 -14.47 -13.46
C TYR A 5 -29.14 -13.78 -13.82
N TRP A 6 -29.84 -13.27 -12.81
CA TRP A 6 -31.18 -12.68 -12.97
C TRP A 6 -31.19 -11.47 -13.90
N ASP A 7 -30.06 -10.73 -13.97
CA ASP A 7 -29.88 -9.54 -14.79
C ASP A 7 -28.80 -9.73 -15.87
N LYS A 8 -28.81 -10.90 -16.53
CA LYS A 8 -27.79 -11.31 -17.53
C LYS A 8 -27.68 -10.39 -18.76
N ASP A 9 -28.73 -9.64 -19.07
CA ASP A 9 -28.76 -8.72 -20.21
C ASP A 9 -27.90 -7.47 -19.95
N ASN A 10 -27.70 -7.10 -18.68
CA ASN A 10 -26.78 -6.03 -18.25
C ASN A 10 -25.35 -6.54 -17.93
N VAL A 11 -25.06 -7.83 -18.17
CA VAL A 11 -23.70 -8.37 -18.02
C VAL A 11 -23.00 -8.37 -19.37
N HIS A 12 -22.17 -7.35 -19.59
CA HIS A 12 -21.41 -7.13 -20.83
C HIS A 12 -20.02 -7.80 -20.84
N ILE A 13 -19.65 -8.54 -19.79
CA ILE A 13 -18.36 -9.23 -19.69
C ILE A 13 -18.57 -10.75 -19.72
N ASP A 14 -17.93 -11.40 -20.69
CA ASP A 14 -18.04 -12.86 -20.84
C ASP A 14 -17.07 -13.64 -19.96
N LYS A 15 -15.84 -13.13 -19.79
CA LYS A 15 -14.78 -13.82 -19.04
C LYS A 15 -13.94 -12.81 -18.28
N VAL A 16 -13.54 -13.20 -17.07
CA VAL A 16 -12.52 -12.52 -16.28
C VAL A 16 -11.32 -13.44 -16.21
N LYS A 17 -10.13 -12.92 -16.51
CA LYS A 17 -8.86 -13.61 -16.32
C LYS A 17 -8.10 -12.89 -15.21
N LEU A 18 -7.72 -13.64 -14.18
CA LEU A 18 -6.79 -13.16 -13.16
C LEU A 18 -5.39 -13.63 -13.54
N SER A 19 -4.46 -12.69 -13.65
CA SER A 19 -3.06 -12.97 -13.94
C SER A 19 -2.26 -12.83 -12.65
N PHE A 20 -1.41 -13.82 -12.37
CA PHE A 20 -0.53 -13.79 -11.20
C PHE A 20 0.68 -12.87 -11.46
N TRP A 21 1.04 -12.08 -10.45
CA TRP A 21 2.24 -11.27 -10.40
C TRP A 21 2.79 -11.36 -8.97
N ASP A 22 4.08 -11.64 -8.83
CA ASP A 22 4.71 -11.98 -7.56
C ASP A 22 5.27 -10.77 -6.79
N GLY A 23 5.22 -9.58 -7.37
CA GLY A 23 5.66 -8.35 -6.74
C GLY A 23 7.10 -7.93 -7.04
N GLN A 24 7.89 -8.74 -7.75
CA GLN A 24 9.33 -8.47 -7.90
C GLN A 24 9.63 -7.32 -8.87
N ASP A 25 8.92 -7.28 -10.00
CA ASP A 25 9.06 -6.22 -11.01
C ASP A 25 7.83 -5.33 -11.01
N THR A 26 7.96 -4.14 -10.41
CA THR A 26 6.87 -3.15 -10.29
C THR A 26 6.53 -2.44 -11.60
N SER A 27 7.37 -2.53 -12.64
CA SER A 27 7.05 -2.00 -13.97
C SER A 27 6.16 -2.95 -14.76
N LYS A 28 6.28 -4.27 -14.50
CA LYS A 28 5.62 -5.31 -15.30
C LYS A 28 4.10 -5.16 -15.45
N PRO A 29 3.32 -4.78 -14.41
CA PRO A 29 1.88 -4.58 -14.57
C PRO A 29 1.53 -3.47 -15.58
N ALA A 30 2.25 -2.34 -15.55
CA ALA A 30 2.00 -1.23 -16.46
C ALA A 30 2.46 -1.55 -17.90
N GLU A 31 3.55 -2.30 -18.07
CA GLU A 31 3.96 -2.81 -19.37
C GLU A 31 2.93 -3.76 -19.98
N ASN A 32 2.41 -4.70 -19.18
CA ASN A 32 1.37 -5.63 -19.60
C ASN A 32 0.02 -4.92 -19.87
N PHE A 33 -0.21 -3.74 -19.28
CA PHE A 33 -1.33 -2.89 -19.67
C PHE A 33 -1.08 -2.26 -21.04
N LYS A 34 0.13 -1.73 -21.26
CA LYS A 34 0.56 -1.12 -22.53
C LYS A 34 0.44 -2.07 -23.72
N ASP A 35 0.78 -3.35 -23.53
CA ASP A 35 0.74 -4.36 -24.59
C ASP A 35 -0.64 -5.02 -24.77
N GLY A 36 -1.64 -4.64 -23.95
CA GLY A 36 -3.00 -5.15 -24.01
C GLY A 36 -3.25 -6.46 -23.25
N SER A 37 -2.25 -7.01 -22.55
CA SER A 37 -2.40 -8.21 -21.72
C SER A 37 -3.25 -8.00 -20.46
N LEU A 38 -3.32 -6.76 -19.97
CA LEU A 38 -4.16 -6.33 -18.86
C LEU A 38 -5.08 -5.19 -19.29
N THR A 39 -6.34 -5.22 -18.87
CA THR A 39 -7.30 -4.14 -19.08
C THR A 39 -7.20 -3.04 -18.02
N ALA A 40 -6.53 -3.31 -16.91
CA ALA A 40 -6.21 -2.36 -15.85
C ALA A 40 -4.99 -2.88 -15.07
N ALA A 41 -4.11 -1.98 -14.63
CA ALA A 41 -2.95 -2.31 -13.82
C ALA A 41 -2.59 -1.15 -12.89
N ARG A 42 -1.97 -1.46 -11.74
CA ARG A 42 -1.38 -0.43 -10.88
C ARG A 42 -0.13 0.13 -11.54
N LEU A 43 -0.04 1.45 -11.63
CA LEU A 43 1.20 2.16 -11.89
C LEU A 43 1.91 2.42 -10.55
N TYR A 44 3.13 1.93 -10.40
CA TYR A 44 3.89 2.07 -9.15
C TYR A 44 4.80 3.31 -9.20
N PRO A 45 4.54 4.33 -8.35
CA PRO A 45 5.32 5.58 -8.32
C PRO A 45 6.81 5.39 -8.01
N THR A 46 7.12 4.33 -7.26
CA THR A 46 8.49 3.98 -6.88
C THR A 46 9.22 3.15 -7.92
N SER A 47 8.58 2.80 -9.05
CA SER A 47 9.21 2.01 -10.09
C SER A 47 10.23 2.85 -10.87
N ALA A 48 11.35 2.24 -11.27
CA ALA A 48 12.36 2.91 -12.08
C ALA A 48 11.81 3.43 -13.42
N SER A 49 10.79 2.76 -13.97
CA SER A 49 10.15 3.13 -15.23
C SER A 49 8.98 4.12 -15.07
N PHE A 50 8.69 4.59 -13.85
CA PHE A 50 7.49 5.40 -13.58
C PHE A 50 7.41 6.64 -14.46
N ALA A 51 8.46 7.46 -14.51
CA ALA A 51 8.43 8.74 -15.26
C ALA A 51 8.18 8.54 -16.77
N GLU A 52 8.72 7.48 -17.36
CA GLU A 52 8.49 7.15 -18.77
C GLU A 52 7.04 6.66 -18.99
N LEU A 53 6.59 5.72 -18.16
CA LEU A 53 5.25 5.14 -18.25
C LEU A 53 4.18 6.20 -18.02
N GLU A 54 4.35 7.05 -17.01
CA GLU A 54 3.46 8.16 -16.68
C GLU A 54 3.28 9.09 -17.88
N LYS A 55 4.39 9.52 -18.49
CA LYS A 55 4.34 10.38 -19.69
C LYS A 55 3.65 9.69 -20.86
N SER A 56 3.93 8.39 -21.08
CA SER A 56 3.40 7.64 -22.22
C SER A 56 1.93 7.27 -22.10
N MET A 57 1.39 7.22 -20.88
CA MET A 57 0.03 6.77 -20.56
C MET A 57 -0.77 7.83 -19.81
N LYS A 58 -0.38 9.10 -19.84
CA LYS A 58 -0.98 10.18 -19.04
C LYS A 58 -2.51 10.22 -19.08
N ASP A 59 -3.10 9.93 -20.25
CA ASP A 59 -4.54 10.00 -20.49
C ASP A 59 -5.27 8.74 -19.99
N ASN A 60 -4.53 7.70 -19.60
CA ASN A 60 -5.04 6.45 -19.02
C ASN A 60 -4.91 6.39 -17.49
N ILE A 61 -4.20 7.32 -16.87
CA ILE A 61 -3.97 7.32 -15.42
C ILE A 61 -5.20 7.89 -14.73
N VAL A 62 -5.77 7.09 -13.83
CA VAL A 62 -6.92 7.47 -13.02
C VAL A 62 -6.62 7.21 -11.55
N TYR A 63 -7.14 8.07 -10.67
CA TYR A 63 -7.14 7.85 -9.24
C TYR A 63 -8.49 7.27 -8.82
N THR A 64 -8.48 6.13 -8.14
CA THR A 64 -9.70 5.53 -7.60
C THR A 64 -10.08 6.19 -6.28
N GLN A 65 -11.33 6.05 -5.89
CA GLN A 65 -11.76 6.41 -4.54
C GLN A 65 -10.98 5.60 -3.48
N GLN A 66 -10.87 6.17 -2.28
CA GLN A 66 -10.31 5.48 -1.14
C GLN A 66 -11.13 4.21 -0.85
N ASP A 67 -10.44 3.09 -0.59
CA ASP A 67 -11.10 1.86 -0.20
C ASP A 67 -11.64 1.92 1.24
N SER A 68 -12.37 0.88 1.65
CA SER A 68 -12.88 0.78 3.02
C SER A 68 -11.83 0.30 4.03
N THR A 69 -10.55 0.30 3.67
CA THR A 69 -9.47 -0.26 4.49
C THR A 69 -8.72 0.87 5.18
N THR A 70 -8.33 0.65 6.44
CA THR A 70 -7.42 1.55 7.15
C THR A 70 -6.21 0.77 7.62
N TYR A 71 -5.03 1.32 7.33
CA TYR A 71 -3.76 0.81 7.83
C TYR A 71 -3.33 1.64 9.04
N LEU A 72 -2.89 0.98 10.10
CA LEU A 72 -2.44 1.63 11.33
C LEU A 72 -1.16 0.98 11.85
N VAL A 73 -0.35 1.79 12.53
CA VAL A 73 0.79 1.29 13.30
C VAL A 73 0.39 1.26 14.78
N GLY A 74 0.30 0.05 15.33
CA GLY A 74 0.01 -0.16 16.75
C GLY A 74 1.29 -0.21 17.59
N THR A 75 1.26 0.40 18.77
CA THR A 75 2.35 0.25 19.77
C THR A 75 1.99 -0.83 20.78
N ASN A 76 2.84 -1.84 20.96
CA ASN A 76 2.68 -2.81 22.05
C ASN A 76 3.09 -2.17 23.39
N ILE A 77 2.11 -1.62 24.10
CA ILE A 77 2.33 -0.91 25.37
C ILE A 77 2.68 -1.84 26.53
N ASP A 78 2.35 -3.14 26.43
CA ASP A 78 2.65 -4.15 27.45
C ASP A 78 3.64 -5.20 26.93
N ARG A 79 4.76 -4.72 26.39
CA ARG A 79 5.87 -5.61 26.03
C ARG A 79 6.40 -6.33 27.28
N GLN A 80 6.31 -7.66 27.27
CA GLN A 80 6.88 -8.54 28.31
C GLN A 80 8.20 -9.20 27.87
N SER A 81 8.32 -9.54 26.59
CA SER A 81 9.48 -10.27 26.06
C SER A 81 10.44 -9.34 25.29
N TYR A 82 11.74 -9.58 25.48
CA TYR A 82 12.83 -8.89 24.80
C TYR A 82 13.71 -9.85 23.97
N LYS A 83 13.25 -11.10 23.77
CA LYS A 83 14.00 -12.19 23.10
C LYS A 83 14.56 -11.82 21.72
N TYR A 84 13.80 -11.05 20.94
CA TYR A 84 14.18 -10.62 19.58
C TYR A 84 14.47 -9.12 19.53
N THR A 85 15.24 -8.63 20.50
CA THR A 85 15.59 -7.20 20.58
C THR A 85 17.07 -7.03 20.90
N SER A 86 17.63 -5.88 20.57
CA SER A 86 18.98 -5.50 20.99
C SER A 86 19.06 -5.02 22.45
N LYS A 87 17.96 -5.06 23.21
CA LYS A 87 17.92 -4.61 24.60
C LYS A 87 18.34 -5.75 25.52
N THR A 88 19.53 -5.65 26.11
CA THR A 88 20.13 -6.71 26.92
C THR A 88 20.07 -6.42 28.41
N SER A 89 20.16 -5.15 28.83
CA SER A 89 20.19 -4.77 30.25
C SER A 89 18.80 -4.47 30.84
N GLU A 90 18.65 -4.60 32.16
CA GLU A 90 17.40 -4.28 32.86
C GLU A 90 17.05 -2.79 32.78
N GLU A 91 18.05 -1.91 32.76
CA GLU A 91 17.86 -0.47 32.59
C GLU A 91 17.27 -0.15 31.21
N GLN A 92 17.77 -0.80 30.16
CA GLN A 92 17.25 -0.65 28.80
C GLN A 92 15.79 -1.14 28.71
N LYS A 93 15.47 -2.27 29.35
CA LYS A 93 14.11 -2.82 29.39
C LYS A 93 13.15 -1.90 30.15
N THR A 94 13.55 -1.46 31.34
CA THR A 94 12.79 -0.54 32.20
C THR A 94 12.54 0.80 31.50
N SER A 95 13.58 1.39 30.90
CA SER A 95 13.47 2.63 30.12
C SER A 95 12.52 2.46 28.92
N THR A 96 12.61 1.33 28.21
CA THR A 96 11.67 1.00 27.12
C THR A 96 10.24 0.95 27.62
N LYS A 97 9.95 0.27 28.73
CA LYS A 97 8.59 0.19 29.29
C LYS A 97 8.07 1.57 29.70
N LYS A 98 8.91 2.39 30.32
CA LYS A 98 8.56 3.78 30.67
C LYS A 98 8.21 4.62 29.44
N ALA A 99 8.99 4.53 28.36
CA ALA A 99 8.72 5.24 27.12
C ALA A 99 7.40 4.77 26.46
N LEU A 100 7.16 3.46 26.39
CA LEU A 100 5.95 2.89 25.79
C LEU A 100 4.68 3.32 26.53
N LEU A 101 4.73 3.42 27.86
CA LEU A 101 3.59 3.86 28.69
C LEU A 101 3.37 5.37 28.66
N ASN A 102 4.37 6.17 28.29
CA ASN A 102 4.25 7.62 28.18
C ASN A 102 3.36 8.02 26.98
N LYS A 103 2.25 8.72 27.24
CA LYS A 103 1.30 9.15 26.22
C LYS A 103 1.91 10.16 25.25
N ASP A 104 2.64 11.15 25.77
CA ASP A 104 3.24 12.22 24.97
C ASP A 104 4.29 11.66 24.01
N PHE A 105 5.05 10.65 24.45
CA PHE A 105 5.97 9.92 23.58
C PHE A 105 5.25 9.26 22.41
N ARG A 106 4.12 8.57 22.66
CA ARG A 106 3.32 7.94 21.59
C ARG A 106 2.70 8.99 20.65
N GLN A 107 2.24 10.12 21.19
CA GLN A 107 1.70 11.22 20.38
C GLN A 107 2.78 11.89 19.53
N ALA A 108 3.98 12.08 20.07
CA ALA A 108 5.11 12.64 19.34
C ALA A 108 5.48 11.79 18.11
N ILE A 109 5.45 10.45 18.23
CA ILE A 109 5.64 9.55 17.08
C ILE A 109 4.54 9.75 16.05
N ALA A 110 3.27 9.84 16.47
CA ALA A 110 2.15 10.02 15.56
C ALA A 110 2.16 11.39 14.84
N PHE A 111 2.63 12.45 15.51
CA PHE A 111 2.76 13.78 14.92
C PHE A 111 4.01 13.93 14.06
N GLY A 112 5.09 13.20 14.37
CA GLY A 112 6.31 13.19 13.56
C GLY A 112 6.17 12.39 12.25
N PHE A 113 5.06 11.69 12.05
CA PHE A 113 4.81 10.92 10.84
C PHE A 113 4.21 11.81 9.73
N ASP A 114 4.96 11.98 8.65
CA ASP A 114 4.50 12.67 7.45
C ASP A 114 3.56 11.78 6.63
N ARG A 115 2.26 12.01 6.78
CA ARG A 115 1.21 11.26 6.09
C ARG A 115 1.18 11.55 4.59
N THR A 116 1.54 12.76 4.18
CA THR A 116 1.55 13.16 2.77
C THR A 116 2.72 12.52 2.06
N ALA A 117 3.93 12.57 2.64
CA ALA A 117 5.09 11.87 2.08
C ALA A 117 4.86 10.35 2.00
N TYR A 118 4.18 9.76 2.98
CA TYR A 118 3.80 8.35 2.93
C TYR A 118 2.78 8.06 1.81
N ALA A 119 1.72 8.87 1.68
CA ALA A 119 0.74 8.72 0.61
C ALA A 119 1.38 8.87 -0.78
N ALA A 120 2.34 9.78 -0.94
CA ALA A 120 3.08 9.99 -2.18
C ALA A 120 3.91 8.77 -2.59
N GLN A 121 4.48 8.02 -1.63
CA GLN A 121 5.19 6.77 -1.94
C GLN A 121 4.23 5.70 -2.50
N LEU A 122 2.97 5.71 -2.09
CA LEU A 122 1.98 4.72 -2.52
C LEU A 122 1.30 5.10 -3.83
N ASN A 123 0.98 6.38 -4.00
CA ASN A 123 0.06 6.88 -5.03
C ASN A 123 0.72 7.88 -6.00
N GLY A 124 1.93 8.36 -5.71
CA GLY A 124 2.59 9.45 -6.42
C GLY A 124 2.21 10.80 -5.81
N GLU A 125 3.02 11.84 -6.08
CA GLU A 125 2.83 13.17 -5.47
C GLU A 125 1.45 13.77 -5.76
N THR A 126 0.88 13.50 -6.93
CA THR A 126 -0.45 14.01 -7.31
C THR A 126 -1.60 13.25 -6.63
N GLY A 127 -1.35 12.01 -6.17
CA GLY A 127 -2.34 11.18 -5.48
C GLY A 127 -2.20 11.19 -3.95
N ALA A 128 -1.36 12.06 -3.41
CA ALA A 128 -1.04 12.21 -1.99
C ALA A 128 -1.82 13.35 -1.33
#